data_AF-A0A1I4ZBK8-F1
#
_entry.id   AF-A0A1I4ZBK8-F1
#
_cell.length_a   1.000
_cell.length_b   1.000
_cell.length_c   1.000
_cell.angle_alpha   90.00
_cell.angle_beta   90.00
_cell.angle_gamma   90.00
#
_symmetry.space_group_name_H-M   'P 1'
#
loop_
_entity.id
_entity.type
_entity.pdbx_description
1 polymer ?
#
loop_
_entity_poly.entity_id
_entity_poly.type
_entity_poly.pdbx_seq_one_letter_code
_entity_poly.pdbx_strand_id
1 'polypeptide(L)'
;PDPSKLAGGVNAYRYALNPTGWVDPLGLNTCPGGDGCRPKGGPQDPAGKAHVEGTEPKAPKGEGDYLYRGDKREPNDVFENGFKSKGNSDDLLLHSIDSDFPSSNFISTSVSRDMGKKFATSDFTKIGYLYTLNKIPGHDLKKELGTAYLFGKEKEIAIRSRINPEDVLGATLIIDDGREFGFSMPNPNRKIKK
;
A
#
# COMPACT_ATOMS: atom_id res chain seq x y z
N PRO A 1 -7.83 -40.55 30.40
CA PRO A 1 -8.02 -39.13 30.01
C PRO A 1 -6.76 -38.62 29.32
N ASP A 2 -6.83 -38.33 28.01
CA ASP A 2 -5.70 -37.80 27.23
C ASP A 2 -5.72 -36.25 27.30
N PRO A 3 -4.62 -35.54 27.63
CA PRO A 3 -4.65 -34.12 28.00
C PRO A 3 -4.96 -33.13 26.86
N SER A 4 -5.27 -33.60 25.64
CA SER A 4 -5.72 -32.73 24.53
C SER A 4 -6.81 -33.32 23.62
N LYS A 5 -7.35 -34.52 23.90
CA LYS A 5 -8.49 -35.14 23.20
C LYS A 5 -8.50 -35.10 21.65
N LEU A 6 -7.37 -34.91 20.98
CA LEU A 6 -7.22 -35.05 19.54
C LEU A 6 -6.21 -36.16 19.27
N ALA A 7 -6.74 -37.36 19.02
CA ALA A 7 -5.95 -38.48 18.51
C ALA A 7 -5.45 -38.10 17.11
N GLY A 8 -4.13 -38.17 16.93
CA GLY A 8 -3.43 -37.77 15.72
C GLY A 8 -3.92 -38.47 14.46
N GLY A 9 -3.86 -37.73 13.35
CA GLY A 9 -3.93 -38.28 12.00
C GLY A 9 -4.90 -37.52 11.09
N VAL A 10 -4.48 -36.35 10.60
CA VAL A 10 -5.07 -35.78 9.38
C VAL A 10 -4.59 -36.65 8.22
N ASN A 11 -5.33 -37.72 7.94
CA ASN A 11 -5.08 -38.58 6.81
C ASN A 11 -5.72 -37.92 5.58
N ALA A 12 -4.92 -37.26 4.74
CA ALA A 12 -5.36 -36.52 3.56
C ALA A 12 -5.95 -37.40 2.43
N TYR A 13 -6.07 -38.72 2.65
CA TYR A 13 -6.56 -39.71 1.68
C TYR A 13 -7.92 -40.31 2.05
N ARG A 14 -8.85 -39.53 2.62
CA ARG A 14 -10.28 -39.94 2.57
C ARG A 14 -10.82 -39.66 1.17
N TYR A 15 -10.77 -40.70 0.34
CA TYR A 15 -11.56 -40.83 -0.88
C TYR A 15 -13.02 -40.46 -0.59
N ALA A 16 -13.63 -39.70 -1.51
CA ALA A 16 -15.05 -39.40 -1.49
C ALA A 16 -15.86 -40.70 -1.31
N LEU A 17 -16.92 -40.65 -0.51
CA LEU A 17 -17.83 -41.78 -0.36
C LEU A 17 -18.46 -42.08 -1.74
N ASN A 18 -18.07 -43.22 -2.31
CA ASN A 18 -18.63 -43.93 -3.47
C ASN A 18 -18.11 -43.53 -4.88
N PRO A 19 -17.25 -44.35 -5.53
CA PRO A 19 -16.51 -43.97 -6.74
C PRO A 19 -17.17 -44.33 -8.09
N THR A 20 -18.47 -44.63 -8.16
CA THR A 20 -19.12 -45.06 -9.43
C THR A 20 -20.39 -44.30 -9.82
N GLY A 21 -20.77 -43.24 -9.11
CA GLY A 21 -21.90 -42.38 -9.53
C GLY A 21 -21.41 -41.14 -10.26
N TRP A 22 -21.86 -40.92 -11.49
CA TRP A 22 -21.70 -39.62 -12.14
C TRP A 22 -22.53 -38.59 -11.35
N VAL A 23 -21.88 -37.58 -10.80
CA VAL A 23 -22.56 -36.47 -10.12
C VAL A 23 -22.89 -35.42 -11.17
N ASP A 24 -24.18 -35.24 -11.45
CA ASP A 24 -24.67 -34.23 -12.39
C ASP A 24 -24.43 -32.82 -11.84
N PRO A 25 -23.50 -32.03 -12.41
CA PRO A 25 -23.16 -30.71 -11.89
C PRO A 25 -24.25 -29.66 -12.14
N LEU A 26 -25.25 -29.96 -12.97
CA LEU A 26 -26.36 -29.06 -13.30
C LEU A 26 -27.66 -29.42 -12.57
N GLY A 27 -27.71 -30.57 -11.88
CA GLY A 27 -28.88 -31.00 -11.09
C GLY A 27 -30.15 -31.24 -11.91
N LEU A 28 -30.01 -31.58 -13.19
CA LEU A 28 -31.12 -31.73 -14.14
C LEU A 28 -31.72 -33.14 -14.15
N ASN A 29 -30.99 -34.15 -13.67
CA ASN A 29 -31.50 -35.50 -13.54
C ASN A 29 -32.30 -35.70 -12.25
N THR A 30 -33.48 -36.31 -12.38
CA THR A 30 -34.31 -36.72 -11.24
C THR A 30 -33.57 -37.75 -10.38
N CYS A 31 -33.49 -37.49 -9.07
CA CYS A 31 -32.77 -38.28 -8.09
C CYS A 31 -33.08 -39.79 -8.16
N PRO A 32 -32.09 -40.68 -7.95
CA PRO A 32 -32.33 -42.12 -7.94
C PRO A 32 -33.01 -42.52 -6.63
N GLY A 33 -34.27 -42.96 -6.75
CA GLY A 33 -35.14 -43.30 -5.62
C GLY A 33 -36.55 -42.88 -5.99
N GLY A 34 -37.38 -43.86 -6.35
CA GLY A 34 -38.75 -43.65 -6.80
C GLY A 34 -39.59 -42.97 -5.72
N ASP A 35 -39.61 -41.65 -5.76
CA ASP A 35 -40.72 -40.74 -5.51
C ASP A 35 -40.13 -39.34 -5.64
N GLY A 36 -40.32 -38.74 -6.81
CA GLY A 36 -39.66 -37.51 -7.23
C GLY A 36 -39.69 -36.43 -6.15
N CYS A 37 -38.53 -35.84 -5.86
CA CYS A 37 -38.42 -34.67 -5.01
C CYS A 37 -39.35 -33.59 -5.54
N ARG A 38 -40.49 -33.40 -4.88
CA ARG A 38 -41.33 -32.21 -5.06
C ARG A 38 -40.81 -31.13 -4.13
N PRO A 39 -40.07 -30.13 -4.63
CA PRO A 39 -39.69 -29.00 -3.81
C PRO A 39 -40.96 -28.22 -3.44
N LYS A 40 -41.30 -28.16 -2.14
CA LYS A 40 -42.26 -27.18 -1.64
C LYS A 40 -41.55 -25.82 -1.61
N GLY A 41 -41.62 -25.13 -2.73
CA GLY A 41 -40.99 -23.83 -2.95
C GLY A 41 -40.14 -23.88 -4.21
N GLY A 42 -40.55 -23.15 -5.24
CA GLY A 42 -39.80 -23.05 -6.49
C GLY A 42 -38.36 -22.56 -6.23
N PRO A 43 -37.42 -22.87 -7.13
CA PRO A 43 -36.04 -22.40 -7.01
C PRO A 43 -36.06 -20.88 -6.90
N GLN A 44 -35.71 -20.35 -5.72
CA GLN A 44 -35.31 -18.95 -5.64
C GLN A 44 -33.93 -18.93 -6.27
N ASP A 45 -33.84 -18.39 -7.48
CA ASP A 45 -32.58 -18.14 -8.15
C ASP A 45 -31.66 -17.35 -7.20
N PRO A 46 -30.58 -17.96 -6.68
CA PRO A 46 -29.67 -17.27 -5.78
C PRO A 46 -28.92 -16.13 -6.47
N ALA A 47 -28.91 -16.08 -7.80
CA ALA A 47 -28.33 -14.97 -8.57
C ALA A 47 -29.14 -13.67 -8.43
N GLY A 48 -30.44 -13.75 -8.18
CA GLY A 48 -31.29 -12.57 -8.00
C GLY A 48 -31.14 -11.87 -6.64
N LYS A 49 -30.53 -12.53 -5.64
CA LYS A 49 -30.29 -11.95 -4.30
C LYS A 49 -28.85 -11.55 -4.04
N ALA A 50 -27.92 -11.98 -4.89
CA ALA A 50 -26.55 -11.49 -4.84
C ALA A 50 -26.48 -10.11 -5.52
N HIS A 51 -26.88 -9.07 -4.79
CA HIS A 51 -26.50 -7.72 -5.18
C HIS A 51 -25.02 -7.54 -4.90
N VAL A 52 -24.19 -7.92 -5.87
CA VAL A 52 -22.84 -7.35 -5.99
C VAL A 52 -23.07 -5.92 -6.46
N GLU A 53 -22.96 -4.94 -5.55
CA GLU A 53 -22.67 -3.58 -5.97
C GLU A 53 -21.42 -3.67 -6.85
N GLY A 54 -21.60 -3.43 -8.14
CA GLY A 54 -20.54 -3.42 -9.15
C GLY A 54 -19.62 -2.23 -8.97
N THR A 55 -19.08 -2.03 -7.77
CA THR A 55 -17.87 -1.23 -7.61
C THR A 55 -16.73 -2.08 -8.15
N GLU A 56 -16.51 -2.00 -9.46
CA GLU A 56 -15.21 -2.40 -10.02
C GLU A 56 -14.11 -1.77 -9.15
N PRO A 57 -13.08 -2.53 -8.75
CA PRO A 57 -11.98 -1.95 -8.00
C PRO A 57 -11.41 -0.81 -8.83
N LYS A 58 -11.39 0.40 -8.25
CA LYS A 58 -10.78 1.56 -8.91
C LYS A 58 -9.39 1.16 -9.38
N ALA A 59 -9.09 1.49 -10.64
CA ALA A 59 -7.77 1.26 -11.20
C ALA A 59 -6.70 1.76 -10.22
N PRO A 60 -5.60 0.99 -10.04
CA PRO A 60 -4.53 1.41 -9.14
C PRO A 60 -4.05 2.79 -9.57
N LYS A 61 -3.91 3.68 -8.58
CA LYS A 61 -3.40 5.03 -8.79
C LYS A 61 -2.02 4.97 -9.45
N GLY A 62 -1.77 5.89 -10.37
CA GLY A 62 -0.52 5.96 -11.13
C GLY A 62 0.63 6.56 -10.30
N GLU A 63 1.85 6.46 -10.82
CA GLU A 63 3.08 6.96 -10.15
C GLU A 63 3.00 8.48 -9.85
N GLY A 64 2.21 9.24 -10.61
CA GLY A 64 2.00 10.69 -10.42
C GLY A 64 0.97 11.07 -9.34
N ASP A 65 0.35 10.09 -8.68
CA ASP A 65 -0.69 10.32 -7.66
C ASP A 65 -0.14 10.29 -6.23
N TYR A 66 1.16 10.07 -6.08
CA TYR A 66 1.83 9.92 -4.81
C TYR A 66 3.07 10.81 -4.72
N LEU A 67 3.52 11.03 -3.49
CA LEU A 67 4.85 11.56 -3.20
C LEU A 67 5.64 10.49 -2.44
N TYR A 68 6.94 10.51 -2.64
CA TYR A 68 7.89 9.57 -2.04
C TYR A 68 8.91 10.33 -1.23
N ARG A 69 9.22 9.81 -0.06
CA ARG A 69 10.26 10.34 0.81
C ARG A 69 11.09 9.21 1.39
N GLY A 70 12.39 9.27 1.17
CA GLY A 70 13.34 8.42 1.87
C GLY A 70 13.69 8.99 3.24
N ASP A 71 13.66 8.16 4.28
CA ASP A 71 14.06 8.56 5.64
C ASP A 71 14.61 7.35 6.40
N LYS A 72 15.41 7.59 7.44
CA LYS A 72 15.99 6.54 8.30
C LYS A 72 15.17 6.29 9.55
N ARG A 73 14.26 7.20 9.89
CA ARG A 73 13.37 7.02 11.05
C ARG A 73 12.46 5.83 10.83
N GLU A 74 12.18 5.14 11.94
CA GLU A 74 11.34 3.96 11.98
C GLU A 74 9.88 4.30 11.63
N PRO A 75 9.14 3.39 10.96
CA PRO A 75 7.75 3.61 10.57
C PRO A 75 6.84 3.99 11.73
N ASN A 76 7.05 3.41 12.92
CA ASN A 76 6.23 3.71 14.09
C ASN A 76 6.27 5.20 14.47
N ASP A 77 7.46 5.81 14.49
CA ASP A 77 7.61 7.24 14.78
C ASP A 77 6.94 8.10 13.70
N VAL A 78 7.17 7.76 12.43
CA VAL A 78 6.62 8.53 11.32
C VAL A 78 5.10 8.39 11.21
N PHE A 79 4.54 7.23 11.53
CA PHE A 79 3.09 6.99 11.50
C PHE A 79 2.35 7.68 12.65
N GLU A 80 3.06 8.03 13.73
CA GLU A 80 2.53 8.78 14.86
C GLU A 80 2.73 10.29 14.67
N ASN A 81 3.92 10.71 14.25
CA ASN A 81 4.36 12.12 14.29
C ASN A 81 4.44 12.80 12.91
N GLY A 82 4.49 12.02 11.84
CA GLY A 82 4.67 12.50 10.47
C GLY A 82 6.07 13.08 10.24
N PHE A 83 6.12 14.15 9.44
CA PHE A 83 7.36 14.88 9.16
C PHE A 83 7.20 16.35 9.53
N LYS A 84 8.24 16.93 10.12
CA LYS A 84 8.31 18.36 10.44
C LYS A 84 9.54 18.96 9.75
N SER A 85 9.42 20.18 9.27
CA SER A 85 10.54 20.95 8.74
C SER A 85 11.61 21.19 9.81
N LYS A 86 12.84 21.46 9.36
CA LYS A 86 13.99 21.66 10.26
C LYS A 86 13.92 23.00 11.00
N GLY A 87 13.35 24.02 10.37
CA GLY A 87 13.22 25.37 10.92
C GLY A 87 12.19 26.20 10.18
N ASN A 88 12.50 27.49 10.03
CA ASN A 88 11.55 28.52 9.57
C ASN A 88 12.04 29.28 8.32
N SER A 89 13.15 28.88 7.69
CA SER A 89 13.62 29.53 6.46
C SER A 89 12.74 29.14 5.26
N ASP A 90 12.12 30.14 4.63
CA ASP A 90 11.26 29.98 3.45
C ASP A 90 12.02 30.21 2.11
N ASP A 91 13.35 30.23 2.12
CA ASP A 91 14.14 30.33 0.88
C ASP A 91 14.24 28.96 0.18
N LEU A 92 13.53 28.84 -0.96
CA LEU A 92 13.42 27.60 -1.73
C LEU A 92 14.73 27.24 -2.45
N LEU A 93 15.47 28.24 -2.96
CA LEU A 93 16.74 27.98 -3.63
C LEU A 93 17.76 27.51 -2.62
N LEU A 94 17.84 28.19 -1.48
CA LEU A 94 18.74 27.81 -0.40
C LEU A 94 18.40 26.42 0.13
N HIS A 95 17.12 26.09 0.33
CA HIS A 95 16.67 24.74 0.70
C HIS A 95 17.24 23.64 -0.21
N SER A 96 17.29 23.89 -1.51
CA SER A 96 17.80 22.93 -2.49
C SER A 96 19.32 22.72 -2.44
N ILE A 97 20.06 23.66 -1.85
CA ILE A 97 21.52 23.64 -1.78
C ILE A 97 21.98 23.24 -0.38
N ASP A 98 21.42 23.87 0.65
CA ASP A 98 21.67 23.64 2.07
C ASP A 98 20.38 23.86 2.87
N SER A 99 19.84 22.78 3.42
CA SER A 99 18.62 22.81 4.22
C SER A 99 18.87 22.99 5.72
N ASP A 100 20.12 22.98 6.16
CA ASP A 100 20.52 23.01 7.57
C ASP A 100 20.85 24.41 8.06
N PHE A 101 21.45 25.26 7.21
CA PHE A 101 21.87 26.61 7.59
C PHE A 101 21.42 27.70 6.59
N PRO A 102 20.40 28.52 6.93
CA PRO A 102 19.51 28.40 8.08
C PRO A 102 18.54 27.22 7.91
N SER A 103 18.10 26.65 9.03
CA SER A 103 17.26 25.46 9.01
C SER A 103 15.96 25.70 8.23
N SER A 104 15.76 24.90 7.20
CA SER A 104 14.70 25.09 6.21
C SER A 104 13.31 24.80 6.76
N ASN A 105 12.33 25.58 6.32
CA ASN A 105 10.90 25.36 6.55
C ASN A 105 10.27 24.36 5.55
N PHE A 106 11.07 23.70 4.71
CA PHE A 106 10.58 22.75 3.72
C PHE A 106 11.02 21.32 4.03
N ILE A 107 10.20 20.38 3.59
CA ILE A 107 10.42 18.94 3.66
C ILE A 107 10.53 18.43 2.22
N SER A 108 11.71 17.93 1.87
CA SER A 108 11.97 17.36 0.55
C SER A 108 11.17 16.08 0.33
N THR A 109 10.42 16.04 -0.76
CA THR A 109 9.72 14.86 -1.26
C THR A 109 9.90 14.78 -2.77
N SER A 110 9.71 13.62 -3.38
CA SER A 110 9.85 13.43 -4.82
C SER A 110 8.60 12.76 -5.40
N VAL A 111 8.26 13.11 -6.63
CA VAL A 111 7.26 12.32 -7.41
C VAL A 111 7.85 11.03 -7.99
N SER A 112 9.17 10.82 -7.92
CA SER A 112 9.82 9.61 -8.41
C SER A 112 10.04 8.61 -7.27
N ARG A 113 9.49 7.40 -7.42
CA ARG A 113 9.72 6.32 -6.47
C ARG A 113 11.20 5.96 -6.36
N ASP A 114 11.90 5.90 -7.49
CA ASP A 114 13.32 5.56 -7.54
C ASP A 114 14.21 6.61 -6.87
N MET A 115 13.90 7.91 -7.02
CA MET A 115 14.60 8.95 -6.25
C MET A 115 14.35 8.77 -4.75
N GLY A 116 13.11 8.51 -4.35
CA GLY A 116 12.78 8.18 -2.97
C GLY A 116 13.62 7.02 -2.40
N LYS A 117 13.84 5.95 -3.19
CA LYS A 117 14.67 4.81 -2.79
C LYS A 117 16.14 5.18 -2.60
N LYS A 118 16.70 5.98 -3.52
CA LYS A 118 18.09 6.49 -3.39
C LYS A 118 18.26 7.29 -2.11
N PHE A 119 17.34 8.21 -1.84
CA PHE A 119 17.38 9.01 -0.61
C PHE A 119 17.22 8.16 0.65
N ALA A 120 16.33 7.16 0.63
CA ALA A 120 16.12 6.25 1.77
C ALA A 120 17.42 5.54 2.15
N THR A 121 18.20 5.15 1.15
CA THR A 121 19.37 4.28 1.30
C THR A 121 20.71 5.02 1.29
N SER A 122 20.71 6.36 1.23
CA SER A 122 21.94 7.15 1.02
C SER A 122 22.70 6.65 -0.22
N ASP A 123 22.02 6.63 -1.36
CA ASP A 123 22.51 6.11 -2.65
C ASP A 123 22.90 4.63 -2.62
N PHE A 124 22.03 3.78 -2.08
CA PHE A 124 22.24 2.34 -2.03
C PHE A 124 23.54 1.96 -1.28
N THR A 125 23.77 2.60 -0.14
CA THR A 125 24.91 2.28 0.75
C THR A 125 24.47 1.83 2.13
N LYS A 126 23.20 2.09 2.49
CA LYS A 126 22.62 1.79 3.79
C LYS A 126 21.18 1.33 3.60
N ILE A 127 20.68 0.56 4.56
CA ILE A 127 19.25 0.28 4.64
C ILE A 127 18.49 1.55 5.06
N GLY A 128 17.23 1.66 4.66
CA GLY A 128 16.35 2.75 5.07
C GLY A 128 14.91 2.55 4.61
N TYR A 129 14.05 3.53 4.90
CA TYR A 129 12.62 3.41 4.62
C TYR A 129 12.18 4.35 3.51
N LEU A 130 11.45 3.80 2.55
CA LEU A 130 10.71 4.55 1.56
C LEU A 130 9.28 4.79 2.06
N TYR A 131 8.96 6.03 2.39
CA TYR A 131 7.61 6.45 2.74
C TYR A 131 6.83 6.82 1.48
N THR A 132 5.65 6.23 1.31
CA THR A 132 4.68 6.62 0.28
C THR A 132 3.65 7.53 0.91
N LEU A 133 3.42 8.68 0.30
CA LEU A 133 2.58 9.75 0.81
C LEU A 133 1.45 10.04 -0.18
N ASN A 134 0.32 10.54 0.33
CA ASN A 134 -0.68 11.18 -0.51
C ASN A 134 -0.05 12.33 -1.32
N LYS A 135 -0.64 12.66 -2.47
CA LYS A 135 -0.29 13.88 -3.19
C LYS A 135 -0.70 15.10 -2.36
N ILE A 136 0.31 15.71 -1.72
CA ILE A 136 0.19 16.93 -0.92
C ILE A 136 0.62 18.11 -1.80
N PRO A 137 -0.09 19.25 -1.76
CA PRO A 137 0.35 20.47 -2.42
C PRO A 137 1.71 20.95 -1.86
N GLY A 138 2.62 21.32 -2.74
CA GLY A 138 3.94 21.84 -2.39
C GLY A 138 4.56 22.61 -3.54
N HIS A 139 5.78 23.10 -3.30
CA HIS A 139 6.55 23.87 -4.27
C HIS A 139 7.27 22.94 -5.23
N ASP A 140 7.06 23.12 -6.54
CA ASP A 140 7.80 22.37 -7.56
C ASP A 140 9.07 23.15 -7.89
N LEU A 141 10.20 22.68 -7.37
CA LEU A 141 11.48 23.40 -7.46
C LEU A 141 11.90 23.61 -8.91
N LYS A 142 11.69 22.62 -9.78
CA LYS A 142 12.06 22.73 -11.19
C LYS A 142 11.24 23.81 -11.88
N LYS A 143 9.95 23.89 -11.56
CA LYS A 143 9.05 24.90 -12.13
C LYS A 143 9.33 26.30 -11.59
N GLU A 144 9.60 26.43 -10.29
CA GLU A 144 9.72 27.72 -9.61
C GLU A 144 11.10 28.35 -9.75
N LEU A 145 12.17 27.55 -9.73
CA LEU A 145 13.55 28.05 -9.78
C LEU A 145 14.17 27.99 -11.19
N GLY A 146 13.57 27.25 -12.12
CA GLY A 146 14.02 27.17 -13.51
C GLY A 146 15.49 26.77 -13.63
N THR A 147 16.30 27.59 -14.31
CA THR A 147 17.72 27.33 -14.55
C THR A 147 18.61 27.42 -13.31
N ALA A 148 18.12 28.05 -12.22
CA ALA A 148 18.86 28.11 -10.97
C ALA A 148 18.88 26.77 -10.22
N TYR A 149 17.91 25.88 -10.50
CA TYR A 149 17.83 24.56 -9.85
C TYR A 149 18.68 23.53 -10.59
N LEU A 150 19.74 23.07 -9.93
CA LEU A 150 20.71 22.14 -10.48
C LEU A 150 20.28 20.66 -10.34
N PHE A 151 19.29 20.38 -9.49
CA PHE A 151 18.88 19.01 -9.13
C PHE A 151 17.60 18.56 -9.84
N GLY A 152 17.33 19.06 -11.05
CA GLY A 152 16.12 18.78 -11.82
C GLY A 152 15.75 17.30 -12.05
N LYS A 153 16.69 16.38 -11.83
CA LYS A 153 16.47 14.92 -11.89
C LYS A 153 15.73 14.36 -10.68
N GLU A 154 15.79 15.05 -9.54
CA GLU A 154 15.19 14.61 -8.28
C GLU A 154 13.67 14.74 -8.30
N LYS A 155 13.13 15.56 -9.21
CA LYS A 155 11.70 15.86 -9.34
C LYS A 155 11.09 16.23 -7.98
N GLU A 156 11.78 17.13 -7.29
CA GLU A 156 11.47 17.49 -5.92
C GLU A 156 10.20 18.36 -5.83
N ILE A 157 9.35 18.00 -4.88
CA ILE A 157 8.24 18.79 -4.39
C ILE A 157 8.52 19.12 -2.92
N ALA A 158 8.79 20.39 -2.63
CA ALA A 158 9.05 20.86 -1.27
C ALA A 158 7.72 21.12 -0.53
N ILE A 159 7.48 20.35 0.52
CA ILE A 159 6.29 20.52 1.38
C ILE A 159 6.64 21.45 2.54
N ARG A 160 5.87 22.52 2.72
CA ARG A 160 6.13 23.51 3.76
C ARG A 160 5.69 23.01 5.15
N SER A 161 6.51 23.25 6.14
CA SER A 161 6.30 23.09 7.59
C SER A 161 6.06 21.67 8.12
N ARG A 162 5.04 20.96 7.62
CA ARG A 162 4.65 19.64 8.18
C ARG A 162 3.99 18.75 7.13
N ILE A 163 4.29 17.47 7.19
CA ILE A 163 3.48 16.40 6.59
C ILE A 163 2.78 15.67 7.72
N ASN A 164 1.45 15.66 7.68
CA ASN A 164 0.66 15.04 8.74
C ASN A 164 0.78 13.51 8.68
N PRO A 165 0.67 12.81 9.82
CA PRO A 165 0.71 11.35 9.83
C PRO A 165 -0.36 10.73 8.94
N GLU A 166 -1.53 11.35 8.84
CA GLU A 166 -2.64 10.90 7.98
C GLU A 166 -2.33 10.91 6.48
N ASP A 167 -1.37 11.73 6.04
CA ASP A 167 -0.92 11.78 4.66
C ASP A 167 0.16 10.74 4.34
N VAL A 168 0.74 10.11 5.36
CA VAL A 168 1.66 8.99 5.20
C VAL A 168 0.84 7.72 4.97
N LEU A 169 0.94 7.13 3.79
CA LEU A 169 0.15 5.94 3.43
C LEU A 169 0.81 4.65 3.94
N GLY A 170 2.13 4.62 3.98
CA GLY A 170 2.88 3.48 4.46
C GLY A 170 4.38 3.62 4.22
N ALA A 171 5.12 2.62 4.68
CA ALA A 171 6.57 2.56 4.61
C ALA A 171 7.02 1.23 3.99
N THR A 172 8.05 1.26 3.16
CA THR A 172 8.68 0.06 2.59
C THR A 172 10.14 0.05 3.00
N LEU A 173 10.60 -1.06 3.58
CA LEU A 173 12.01 -1.22 3.89
C LEU A 173 12.79 -1.42 2.58
N ILE A 174 13.84 -0.62 2.39
CA ILE A 174 14.75 -0.70 1.25
C ILE A 174 16.10 -1.13 1.79
N ILE A 175 16.66 -2.20 1.23
CA ILE A 175 18.01 -2.66 1.59
C ILE A 175 19.07 -1.87 0.83
N ASP A 176 20.33 -2.05 1.24
CA ASP A 176 21.48 -1.32 0.74
C ASP A 176 21.77 -1.52 -0.75
N ASP A 177 21.18 -2.49 -1.44
CA ASP A 177 21.26 -2.62 -2.91
C ASP A 177 20.07 -1.98 -3.67
N GLY A 178 19.17 -1.29 -2.94
CA GLY A 178 18.00 -0.61 -3.49
C GLY A 178 16.78 -1.49 -3.70
N ARG A 179 16.86 -2.79 -3.40
CA ARG A 179 15.69 -3.68 -3.45
C ARG A 179 14.76 -3.43 -2.27
N GLU A 180 13.47 -3.66 -2.52
CA GLU A 180 12.45 -3.64 -1.48
C GLU A 180 12.55 -4.96 -0.69
N PHE A 181 12.58 -4.86 0.64
CA PHE A 181 12.61 -6.03 1.50
C PHE A 181 11.20 -6.30 2.05
N GLY A 182 10.59 -7.38 1.57
CA GLY A 182 9.26 -7.81 2.01
C GLY A 182 8.15 -6.90 1.47
N PHE A 183 7.13 -6.67 2.30
CA PHE A 183 5.94 -5.91 1.94
C PHE A 183 5.96 -4.50 2.55
N SER A 184 5.23 -3.57 1.92
CA SER A 184 4.98 -2.25 2.50
C SER A 184 4.09 -2.36 3.74
N MET A 185 4.53 -1.74 4.83
CA MET A 185 3.76 -1.59 6.07
C MET A 185 2.74 -0.45 5.88
N PRO A 186 1.42 -0.74 5.89
CA PRO A 186 0.42 0.30 5.77
C PRO A 186 0.33 1.09 7.07
N ASN A 187 0.27 2.42 6.98
CA ASN A 187 0.04 3.25 8.15
C ASN A 187 -1.41 3.08 8.64
N PRO A 188 -1.66 2.65 9.90
CA PRO A 188 -3.01 2.52 10.43
C PRO A 188 -3.76 3.86 10.52
N ASN A 189 -3.05 4.98 10.63
CA ASN A 189 -3.62 6.33 10.77
C ASN A 189 -3.85 7.02 9.41
N ARG A 190 -3.62 6.33 8.28
CA ARG A 190 -3.68 6.95 6.94
C ARG A 190 -5.10 7.34 6.53
N LYS A 191 -5.22 8.48 5.85
CA LYS A 191 -6.46 8.93 5.21
C LYS A 191 -6.53 8.44 3.77
N ILE A 192 -7.48 7.55 3.50
CA ILE A 192 -7.77 7.05 2.16
C ILE A 192 -8.80 7.99 1.51
N LYS A 193 -8.37 8.77 0.52
CA LYS A 193 -9.30 9.53 -0.33
C LYS A 193 -10.07 8.53 -1.19
N LYS A 194 -11.37 8.37 -0.89
CA LYS A 194 -12.31 7.52 -1.65
C LYS A 194 -12.51 8.04 -3.06
#